data_AF-A0AAW6YLA1-F1
#
_entry.id   AF-A0AAW6YLA1-F1
#
_cell.length_a   1.000
_cell.length_b   1.000
_cell.length_c   1.000
_cell.angle_alpha   90.00
_cell.angle_beta   90.00
_cell.angle_gamma   90.00
#
_symmetry.space_group_name_H-M   'P 1'
#
loop_
_entity.id
_entity.type
_entity.pdbx_description
1 polymer ?
#
loop_
_entity_poly.entity_id
_entity_poly.type
_entity_poly.pdbx_seq_one_letter_code
_entity_poly.pdbx_strand_id
1 'polypeptide(L)'
;LQCQGYEVIEAGGSASHSSPLRLIQELLQENGVSQLGYEEQHVTVAQFDDFENVLEVQLVPASGMIEVLRQVKDADEIDKIKKACEIT
;
A
#
# COMPACT_ATOMS: atom_id res chain seq x y z
N LEU A 1 -15.76 -5.20 3.02
CA LEU A 1 -15.25 -3.79 3.06
C LEU A 1 -13.88 -3.80 3.70
N GLN A 2 -12.82 -3.85 2.90
CA GLN A 2 -11.44 -3.74 3.39
C GLN A 2 -11.16 -2.26 3.70
N CYS A 3 -10.48 -1.97 4.81
CA CYS A 3 -10.19 -0.61 5.33
C CYS A 3 -11.44 0.23 5.65
N GLN A 4 -12.12 -0.07 6.77
CA GLN A 4 -13.16 0.79 7.32
C GLN A 4 -12.55 1.97 8.11
N GLY A 5 -13.20 3.13 8.09
CA GLY A 5 -12.74 4.31 8.84
C GLY A 5 -11.54 5.03 8.22
N TYR A 6 -11.36 4.92 6.89
CA TYR A 6 -10.32 5.66 6.19
C TYR A 6 -10.63 7.16 6.10
N GLU A 7 -9.57 7.96 6.07
CA GLU A 7 -9.61 9.38 5.73
C GLU A 7 -9.06 9.57 4.31
N VAL A 8 -9.64 10.51 3.56
CA VAL A 8 -9.15 10.88 2.23
C VAL A 8 -8.33 12.16 2.36
N ILE A 9 -7.05 12.06 2.01
CA ILE A 9 -6.13 13.20 1.99
C ILE A 9 -5.65 13.42 0.55
N GLU A 10 -5.84 14.64 0.05
CA GLU A 10 -5.29 15.03 -1.25
C GLU A 10 -3.82 15.45 -1.09
N ALA A 11 -2.92 14.61 -1.58
CA ALA A 11 -1.52 14.98 -1.72
C ALA A 11 -1.29 15.83 -2.98
N GLY A 12 -0.30 16.73 -2.93
CA GLY A 12 0.12 17.49 -4.10
C GLY A 12 0.97 16.66 -5.08
N GLY A 13 1.39 17.27 -6.18
CA GLY A 13 2.19 16.59 -7.20
C GLY A 13 3.57 16.14 -6.71
N SER A 14 4.17 15.15 -7.40
CA SER A 14 5.42 14.49 -6.99
C SER A 14 6.62 15.42 -6.75
N ALA A 15 6.63 16.61 -7.37
CA ALA A 15 7.70 17.61 -7.20
C ALA A 15 7.46 18.60 -6.03
N SER A 16 6.31 18.53 -5.35
CA SER A 16 5.94 19.46 -4.28
C SER A 16 6.50 19.03 -2.92
N HIS A 17 6.57 19.98 -1.98
CA HIS A 17 6.71 19.68 -0.54
C HIS A 17 5.58 18.78 -0.01
N SER A 18 4.44 18.76 -0.70
CA SER A 18 3.27 17.96 -0.38
C SER A 18 3.15 16.68 -1.23
N SER A 19 4.27 16.11 -1.71
CA SER A 19 4.21 14.87 -2.51
C SER A 19 3.65 13.70 -1.68
N PRO A 20 3.05 12.68 -2.32
CA PRO A 20 2.46 11.55 -1.59
C PRO A 20 3.48 10.82 -0.70
N LEU A 21 4.73 10.72 -1.14
CA LEU A 21 5.79 10.05 -0.39
C LEU A 21 6.21 10.84 0.86
N ARG A 22 6.21 12.18 0.81
CA ARG A 22 6.46 13.00 1.99
C ARG A 22 5.30 12.96 2.98
N LEU A 23 4.06 12.96 2.47
CA LEU A 23 2.89 12.76 3.32
C LEU A 23 2.96 11.40 4.04
N ILE A 24 3.38 10.34 3.34
CA ILE A 24 3.61 9.03 3.96
C ILE A 24 4.66 9.15 5.08
N GLN A 25 5.78 9.83 4.85
CA GLN A 25 6.80 10.04 5.89
C GLN A 25 6.24 10.75 7.14
N GLU A 26 5.46 11.82 6.95
CA GLU A 26 4.80 12.54 8.05
C GLU A 26 3.86 11.60 8.84
N LEU A 27 3.03 10.83 8.15
CA LEU A 27 2.13 9.87 8.78
C LEU A 27 2.88 8.76 9.54
N LEU A 28 4.01 8.28 9.02
CA LEU A 28 4.84 7.28 9.70
C LEU A 28 5.40 7.83 11.01
N GLN A 29 5.89 9.09 10.99
CA GLN A 29 6.38 9.78 12.19
C GLN A 29 5.26 10.00 13.21
N GLU A 30 4.11 10.52 12.79
CA GLU A 30 2.95 10.78 13.66
C GLU A 30 2.42 9.51 14.33
N ASN A 31 2.47 8.37 13.64
CA ASN A 31 2.01 7.07 14.14
C ASN A 31 3.13 6.26 14.83
N GLY A 32 4.34 6.81 14.94
CA GLY A 32 5.48 6.14 15.59
C GLY A 32 5.91 4.84 14.90
N VAL A 33 5.72 4.75 13.58
CA VAL A 33 6.09 3.57 12.78
C VAL A 33 7.59 3.59 12.51
N SER A 34 8.31 2.57 12.97
CA SER A 34 9.76 2.46 12.77
C SER A 34 10.16 1.52 11.63
N GLN A 35 9.24 0.67 11.17
CA GLN A 35 9.45 -0.31 10.10
C GLN A 35 8.27 -0.27 9.14
N LEU A 36 8.54 -0.20 7.85
CA LEU A 36 7.54 -0.20 6.81
C LEU A 36 7.77 -1.38 5.86
N GLY A 37 6.74 -2.23 5.74
CA GLY A 37 6.72 -3.32 4.77
C GLY A 37 6.50 -2.80 3.35
N TYR A 38 7.23 -3.34 2.37
CA TYR A 38 6.99 -3.07 0.95
C TYR A 38 6.94 -4.38 0.15
N GLU A 39 6.20 -4.39 -0.96
CA GLU A 39 6.12 -5.57 -1.84
C GLU A 39 7.30 -5.56 -2.83
N GLU A 40 8.40 -6.20 -2.48
CA GLU A 40 9.64 -6.22 -3.27
C GLU A 40 9.48 -6.82 -4.68
N GLN A 41 8.43 -7.59 -4.92
CA GLN A 41 8.08 -8.11 -6.26
C GLN A 41 7.35 -7.08 -7.14
N HIS A 42 6.82 -6.01 -6.55
CA HIS A 42 6.02 -4.99 -7.21
C HIS A 42 6.66 -3.60 -7.19
N VAL A 43 7.60 -3.36 -6.26
CA VAL A 43 8.38 -2.12 -6.18
C VAL A 43 9.60 -2.22 -7.10
N THR A 44 9.70 -1.30 -8.05
CA THR A 44 10.89 -1.20 -8.93
C THR A 44 12.07 -0.64 -8.16
N VAL A 45 13.29 -0.89 -8.65
CA VAL A 45 14.52 -0.34 -8.07
C VAL A 45 14.45 1.18 -7.95
N ALA A 46 14.00 1.88 -9.00
CA ALA A 46 13.88 3.35 -8.96
C ALA A 46 12.90 3.85 -7.88
N GLN A 47 11.78 3.16 -7.67
CA GLN A 47 10.85 3.50 -6.59
C GLN A 47 11.45 3.22 -5.21
N PHE A 48 12.18 2.11 -5.07
CA PHE A 48 12.87 1.79 -3.83
C PHE A 48 13.93 2.84 -3.48
N ASP A 49 14.72 3.27 -4.47
CA ASP A 49 15.70 4.35 -4.30
C ASP A 49 15.00 5.65 -3.84
N ASP A 50 13.86 6.00 -4.45
CA ASP A 50 13.06 7.16 -4.02
C ASP A 50 12.56 7.02 -2.57
N PHE A 51 12.15 5.81 -2.17
CA PHE A 51 11.71 5.53 -0.79
C PHE A 51 12.86 5.69 0.19
N GLU A 52 14.04 5.13 -0.08
CA GLU A 52 15.22 5.28 0.79
C GLU A 52 15.67 6.73 0.92
N ASN A 53 15.48 7.55 -0.12
CA ASN A 53 15.84 8.96 -0.08
C ASN A 53 14.88 9.83 0.76
N VAL A 54 13.63 9.42 0.93
CA VAL A 54 12.58 10.24 1.57
C VAL A 54 12.11 9.68 2.91
N LEU A 55 12.06 8.37 3.05
CA LEU A 55 11.51 7.71 4.22
C LEU A 55 12.58 7.46 5.27
N GLU A 56 12.34 7.92 6.50
CA GLU A 56 13.27 7.76 7.63
C GLU A 56 12.90 6.55 8.51
N VAL A 57 12.46 5.46 7.88
CA VAL A 57 12.07 4.22 8.55
C VAL A 57 12.78 3.05 7.89
N GLN A 58 12.88 1.93 8.61
CA GLN A 58 13.43 0.72 8.02
C GLN A 58 12.44 0.14 7.00
N LEU A 59 12.87 0.01 5.74
CA LEU A 59 12.11 -0.71 4.71
C LEU A 59 12.35 -2.21 4.84
N VAL A 60 11.27 -2.98 4.97
CA VAL A 60 11.31 -4.43 5.17
C VAL A 60 10.58 -5.13 4.03
N PRO A 61 11.21 -6.09 3.31
CA PRO A 61 10.52 -6.90 2.31
C PRO A 61 9.33 -7.65 2.93
N ALA A 62 8.18 -7.63 2.25
CA ALA A 62 6.92 -8.15 2.76
C ALA A 62 6.06 -8.86 1.71
N SER A 63 6.60 -9.18 0.52
CA SER A 63 5.90 -9.99 -0.47
C SER A 63 5.48 -11.35 0.10
N GLY A 64 4.31 -11.85 -0.32
CA GLY A 64 3.72 -13.09 0.18
C GLY A 64 2.70 -12.86 1.29
N MET A 65 2.82 -11.79 2.09
CA MET A 65 1.87 -11.52 3.18
C MET A 65 0.47 -11.19 2.66
N ILE A 66 0.39 -10.38 1.61
CA ILE A 66 -0.88 -9.96 1.01
C ILE A 66 -1.53 -11.11 0.21
N GLU A 67 -0.72 -11.99 -0.39
CA GLU A 67 -1.17 -13.17 -1.12
C GLU A 67 -1.91 -14.15 -0.22
N VAL A 68 -1.39 -14.37 1.00
CA VAL A 68 -2.04 -15.21 2.02
C VAL A 68 -3.41 -14.66 2.38
N LEU A 69 -3.52 -13.33 2.55
CA LEU A 69 -4.81 -12.69 2.80
C LEU A 69 -5.78 -12.87 1.62
N ARG A 70 -5.30 -12.70 0.39
CA ARG A 70 -6.11 -12.82 -0.84
C ARG A 70 -6.54 -14.25 -1.15
N GLN A 71 -5.90 -15.25 -0.55
CA GLN A 71 -6.20 -16.67 -0.79
C GLN A 71 -7.60 -17.06 -0.29
N VAL A 72 -8.03 -16.49 0.84
CA VAL A 72 -9.36 -16.75 1.41
C VAL A 72 -10.30 -15.61 1.02
N LYS A 73 -11.30 -15.92 0.19
CA LYS A 73 -12.27 -14.94 -0.30
C LYS A 73 -13.39 -14.69 0.69
N ASP A 74 -13.77 -13.42 0.81
CA ASP A 74 -15.03 -13.06 1.49
C ASP A 74 -16.25 -13.39 0.61
N ALA A 75 -17.45 -13.36 1.21
CA ALA A 75 -18.68 -13.74 0.52
C ALA A 75 -18.97 -12.83 -0.69
N ASP A 76 -18.68 -11.52 -0.57
CA ASP A 76 -18.90 -10.55 -1.65
C ASP A 76 -17.94 -10.80 -2.82
N GLU A 77 -16.67 -11.14 -2.54
CA GLU A 77 -15.69 -11.55 -3.54
C GLU A 77 -16.13 -12.82 -4.28
N ILE A 78 -16.62 -13.84 -3.55
CA ILE A 78 -17.13 -15.07 -4.14
C ILE A 78 -18.32 -14.80 -5.06
N ASP A 79 -19.26 -13.96 -4.64
CA ASP A 79 -20.44 -13.63 -5.46
C ASP A 79 -20.07 -12.84 -6.72
N LYS A 80 -19.07 -11.96 -6.64
CA LYS A 80 -18.52 -11.27 -7.83
C LYS A 80 -17.86 -12.25 -8.80
N ILE A 81 -17.09 -13.22 -8.29
CA ILE A 81 -16.45 -14.26 -9.11
C ILE A 81 -17.51 -15.09 -9.83
N LYS A 82 -18.57 -15.54 -9.14
CA LYS A 82 -19.68 -16.28 -9.76
C LYS A 82 -20.34 -15.50 -10.88
N LYS A 83 -20.67 -14.22 -10.64
CA LYS A 83 -21.25 -13.34 -11.67
C LYS A 83 -20.33 -13.16 -12.87
N ALA A 84 -19.02 -13.05 -12.66
CA ALA A 84 -18.05 -12.98 -13.75
C ALA A 84 -18.01 -14.28 -14.59
N CYS A 85 -18.15 -15.44 -13.96
CA CYS A 85 -18.24 -16.72 -14.67
C CYS A 85 -19.54 -16.86 -15.50
N GLU A 86 -20.65 -16.23 -15.07
CA GLU A 86 -21.93 -16.28 -15.79
C GLU A 86 -21.93 -15.48 -17.11
N ILE A 87 -21.02 -14.50 -17.25
CA ILE A 87 -20.91 -13.66 -18.46
C ILE A 87 -19.82 -14.11 -19.44
N THR A 88 -19.18 -15.27 -19.19
CA THR A 88 -18.15 -15.89 -20.04
C THR A 88 -18.70 -17.12 -20.74
#